data_AF-A0A2V6BZU4-F1
#
_entry.id   AF-A0A2V6BZU4-F1
#
_cell.length_a   1.000
_cell.length_b   1.000
_cell.length_c   1.000
_cell.angle_alpha   90.00
_cell.angle_beta   90.00
_cell.angle_gamma   90.00
#
_symmetry.space_group_name_H-M   'P 1'
#
loop_
_entity.id
_entity.type
_entity.pdbx_description
1 polymer ?
#
loop_
_entity_poly.entity_id
_entity_poly.type
_entity_poly.pdbx_seq_one_letter_code
_entity_poly.pdbx_strand_id
1 'polypeptide(L)'
;SGSEMRRVALPENSPRGGLLTQGSVLVVTSNPTRTSPVKRGLFILDNILGMPPPPPLPDVPLLEQSEKEFKDHEPTLREVLELHRNKPLCSSCHNRMDPLGLALENFNALGMWREKERGQPIAPAGRLISGETFNGIRELKQILKEKHRRDFYACLTEKLLTYALGRGVEHNDVETVDRIVERLGKEDGRFSALLMGIVESAPFQKRRNAATVTTDTPNRSVESAVQARLKQ
;
A
#
# COMPACT_ATOMS: atom_id res chain seq x y z
N SER A 1 7.87 2.64 -35.95
CA SER A 1 6.48 2.46 -35.52
C SER A 1 5.85 1.36 -36.37
N GLY A 2 4.74 0.77 -35.94
CA GLY A 2 4.04 -0.31 -36.64
C GLY A 2 2.80 -0.76 -35.86
N SER A 3 1.90 -1.51 -36.49
CA SER A 3 0.66 -2.04 -35.89
C SER A 3 0.90 -3.23 -34.96
N GLU A 4 2.03 -3.92 -35.11
CA GLU A 4 2.36 -5.12 -34.33
C GLU A 4 3.04 -4.78 -33.01
N MET A 5 2.64 -5.49 -31.96
CA MET A 5 3.34 -5.45 -30.67
C MET A 5 4.71 -6.11 -30.83
N ARG A 6 5.75 -5.43 -30.35
CA ARG A 6 7.13 -5.91 -30.44
C ARG A 6 7.82 -5.77 -29.09
N ARG A 7 8.66 -6.74 -28.77
CA ARG A 7 9.51 -6.66 -27.57
C ARG A 7 10.48 -5.49 -27.72
N VAL A 8 10.52 -4.63 -26.71
CA VAL A 8 11.48 -3.52 -26.62
C VAL A 8 12.39 -3.81 -25.45
N ALA A 9 13.69 -3.94 -25.72
CA ALA A 9 14.70 -4.01 -24.68
C ALA A 9 14.92 -2.62 -24.10
N LEU A 10 14.88 -2.51 -22.78
CA LEU A 10 15.24 -1.27 -22.09
C LEU A 10 16.76 -1.26 -21.84
N PRO A 11 17.41 -0.09 -21.86
CA PRO A 11 18.80 0.05 -21.43
C PRO A 11 19.00 -0.47 -20.00
N GLU A 12 20.19 -1.00 -19.70
CA GLU A 12 20.52 -1.55 -18.38
C GLU A 12 20.38 -0.50 -17.25
N ASN A 13 20.65 0.77 -17.55
CA ASN A 13 20.49 1.90 -16.65
C ASN A 13 19.07 2.51 -16.67
N SER A 14 18.10 1.88 -17.35
CA SER A 14 16.73 2.41 -17.40
C SER A 14 16.14 2.53 -15.99
N PRO A 15 15.45 3.64 -15.66
CA PRO A 15 14.72 3.75 -14.40
C PRO A 15 13.44 2.89 -14.43
N ARG A 16 13.01 2.44 -15.61
CA ARG A 16 11.82 1.63 -15.85
C ARG A 16 12.06 0.16 -15.50
N GLY A 17 11.00 -0.49 -15.04
CA GLY A 17 10.97 -1.93 -14.77
C GLY A 17 10.17 -2.26 -13.52
N GLY A 18 9.48 -3.40 -13.57
CA GLY A 18 8.58 -3.85 -12.51
C GLY A 18 7.34 -2.98 -12.37
N LEU A 19 6.54 -3.28 -11.34
CA LEU A 19 5.23 -2.65 -11.10
C LEU A 19 5.35 -1.17 -10.70
N LEU A 20 6.28 -0.81 -9.81
CA LEU A 20 6.36 0.53 -9.21
C LEU A 20 6.59 1.67 -10.22
N THR A 21 7.22 1.38 -11.36
CA THR A 21 7.54 2.38 -12.39
C THR A 21 6.71 2.24 -13.66
N GLN A 22 5.68 1.38 -13.61
CA GLN A 22 4.72 1.21 -14.68
C GLN A 22 3.90 2.50 -14.85
N GLY A 23 3.64 2.90 -16.10
CA GLY A 23 2.93 4.14 -16.40
C GLY A 23 1.55 4.23 -15.73
N SER A 24 0.78 3.14 -15.71
CA SER A 24 -0.53 3.09 -15.05
C SER A 24 -0.45 3.36 -13.55
N VAL A 25 0.52 2.76 -12.86
CA VAL A 25 0.77 2.99 -11.43
C VAL A 25 1.15 4.44 -11.19
N LEU A 26 2.06 5.00 -11.99
CA LEU A 26 2.49 6.39 -11.86
C LEU A 26 1.34 7.39 -12.09
N VAL A 27 0.46 7.12 -13.05
CA VAL A 27 -0.70 7.96 -13.36
C VAL A 27 -1.76 7.88 -12.25
N VAL A 28 -2.17 6.67 -11.85
CA VAL A 28 -3.25 6.50 -10.84
C VAL A 28 -2.84 7.02 -9.46
N THR A 29 -1.54 7.05 -9.17
CA THR A 29 -0.98 7.60 -7.93
C THR A 29 -0.61 9.09 -8.03
N SER A 30 -1.01 9.78 -9.10
CA SER A 30 -0.81 11.23 -9.25
C SER A 30 -2.11 12.01 -9.10
N ASN A 31 -2.01 13.33 -8.97
CA ASN A 31 -3.14 14.25 -9.09
C ASN A 31 -3.31 14.66 -10.57
N PRO A 32 -4.48 15.20 -10.97
CA PRO A 32 -4.71 15.59 -12.37
C PRO A 32 -3.68 16.57 -12.93
N THR A 33 -3.12 17.44 -12.08
CA THR A 33 -2.21 18.53 -12.49
C THR A 33 -0.77 18.33 -12.03
N ARG A 34 -0.48 17.35 -11.17
CA ARG A 34 0.85 17.17 -10.56
C ARG A 34 1.06 15.77 -9.99
N THR A 35 2.31 15.44 -9.67
CA THR A 35 2.64 14.24 -8.90
C THR A 35 2.10 14.30 -7.47
N SER A 36 2.02 13.15 -6.81
CA SER A 36 1.67 13.07 -5.39
C SER A 36 2.54 12.03 -4.68
N PRO A 37 3.63 12.44 -4.01
CA PRO A 37 4.46 11.57 -3.19
C PRO A 37 3.63 10.84 -2.13
N VAL A 38 2.66 11.53 -1.53
CA VAL A 38 1.75 10.95 -0.55
C VAL A 38 0.98 9.76 -1.13
N LYS A 39 0.30 9.92 -2.28
CA LYS A 39 -0.44 8.80 -2.93
C LYS A 39 0.48 7.69 -3.41
N ARG A 40 1.67 8.03 -3.92
CA ARG A 40 2.68 7.06 -4.35
C ARG A 40 3.23 6.23 -3.20
N GLY A 41 3.57 6.87 -2.09
CA GLY A 41 4.03 6.22 -0.86
C GLY A 41 2.94 5.36 -0.25
N LEU A 42 1.69 5.87 -0.19
CA LEU A 42 0.53 5.11 0.24
C LEU A 42 0.33 3.85 -0.59
N PHE A 43 0.44 3.95 -1.91
CA PHE A 43 0.33 2.79 -2.80
C PHE A 43 1.36 1.72 -2.45
N ILE A 44 2.62 2.10 -2.19
CA ILE A 44 3.68 1.15 -1.80
C ILE A 44 3.35 0.54 -0.43
N LEU A 45 2.97 1.34 0.57
CA LEU A 45 2.65 0.83 1.91
C LEU A 45 1.49 -0.16 1.90
N ASP A 46 0.38 0.19 1.24
CA ASP A 46 -0.82 -0.64 1.19
C ASP A 46 -0.68 -1.84 0.25
N ASN A 47 -0.19 -1.63 -0.98
CA ASN A 47 -0.26 -2.63 -2.04
C ASN A 47 1.00 -3.49 -2.18
N ILE A 48 2.11 -3.06 -1.58
CA ILE A 48 3.38 -3.81 -1.62
C ILE A 48 3.78 -4.28 -0.24
N LEU A 49 3.59 -3.49 0.82
CA LEU A 49 4.08 -3.84 2.16
C LEU A 49 2.98 -4.33 3.11
N GLY A 50 1.70 -4.19 2.78
CA GLY A 50 0.60 -4.59 3.67
C GLY A 50 0.54 -3.78 4.96
N MET A 51 1.06 -2.55 4.96
CA MET A 51 1.13 -1.67 6.12
C MET A 51 0.39 -0.35 5.85
N PRO A 52 -0.92 -0.38 5.53
CA PRO A 52 -1.67 0.84 5.23
C PRO A 52 -1.62 1.80 6.42
N PRO A 53 -1.33 3.10 6.20
CA PRO A 53 -1.44 4.09 7.25
C PRO A 53 -2.91 4.27 7.67
N PRO A 54 -3.18 4.82 8.87
CA PRO A 54 -4.53 5.20 9.25
C PRO A 54 -5.11 6.23 8.27
N PRO A 55 -6.45 6.34 8.17
CA PRO A 55 -7.07 7.37 7.35
C PRO A 55 -6.60 8.77 7.80
N PRO A 56 -6.52 9.74 6.86
CA PRO A 56 -6.13 11.10 7.21
C PRO A 56 -7.11 11.69 8.23
N LEU A 57 -6.59 12.53 9.12
CA LEU A 57 -7.43 13.28 10.05
C LEU A 57 -8.42 14.18 9.29
N PRO A 58 -9.61 14.44 9.85
CA PRO A 58 -10.49 15.47 9.30
C PRO A 58 -9.79 16.84 9.33
N ASP A 59 -10.12 17.70 8.37
CA ASP A 59 -9.69 19.11 8.29
C ASP A 59 -8.17 19.38 8.23
N VAL A 60 -7.39 18.43 7.69
CA VAL A 60 -5.95 18.65 7.44
C VAL A 60 -5.76 19.69 6.32
N PRO A 61 -4.94 20.73 6.53
CA PRO A 61 -4.59 21.72 5.50
C PRO A 61 -4.08 21.07 4.22
N LEU A 62 -4.53 21.58 3.07
CA LEU A 62 -4.02 21.14 1.77
C LEU A 62 -2.54 21.50 1.62
N LEU A 63 -1.78 20.70 0.86
CA LEU A 63 -0.36 20.98 0.59
C LEU A 63 -0.15 22.37 -0.05
N GLU A 64 -1.08 22.82 -0.89
CA GLU A 64 -1.08 24.15 -1.51
C GLU A 64 -1.17 25.29 -0.48
N GLN A 65 -1.72 25.03 0.70
CA GLN A 65 -1.74 26.01 1.79
C GLN A 65 -0.35 26.10 2.44
N SER A 66 0.34 24.97 2.60
CA SER A 66 1.73 24.93 3.10
C SER A 66 2.73 25.55 2.12
N GLU A 67 2.50 25.45 0.80
CA GLU A 67 3.32 26.16 -0.20
C GLU A 67 3.36 27.68 0.03
N LYS A 68 2.24 28.27 0.50
CA LYS A 68 2.14 29.72 0.74
C LYS A 68 2.91 30.21 1.97
N GLU A 69 3.40 29.31 2.81
CA GLU A 69 4.22 29.67 3.97
C GLU A 69 5.66 30.03 3.56
N PHE A 70 6.11 29.58 2.39
CA PHE A 70 7.41 29.96 1.83
C PHE A 70 7.30 31.31 1.11
N LYS A 71 7.99 32.33 1.64
CA LYS A 71 7.95 33.70 1.10
C LYS A 71 9.22 34.07 0.32
N ASP A 72 10.33 33.43 0.63
CA ASP A 72 11.66 33.84 0.16
C ASP A 72 12.13 33.10 -1.11
N HIS A 73 11.50 31.96 -1.43
CA HIS A 73 11.76 31.19 -2.64
C HIS A 73 10.55 30.34 -3.03
N GLU A 74 10.54 29.83 -4.26
CA GLU A 74 9.59 28.79 -4.67
C GLU A 74 10.02 27.45 -4.04
N PRO A 75 9.19 26.81 -3.19
CA PRO A 75 9.60 25.60 -2.49
C PRO A 75 9.52 24.38 -3.39
N THR A 76 10.45 23.45 -3.17
CA THR A 76 10.39 22.10 -3.69
C THR A 76 9.28 21.31 -3.00
N LEU A 77 8.74 20.29 -3.68
CA LEU A 77 7.73 19.43 -3.08
C LEU A 77 8.21 18.72 -1.80
N ARG A 78 9.52 18.46 -1.71
CA ARG A 78 10.15 17.93 -0.50
C ARG A 78 10.03 18.92 0.65
N GLU A 79 10.42 20.18 0.46
CA GLU A 79 10.33 21.22 1.51
C GLU A 79 8.90 21.41 1.99
N VAL A 80 7.92 21.40 1.08
CA VAL A 80 6.50 21.50 1.43
C VAL A 80 6.05 20.32 2.30
N LEU A 81 6.43 19.09 1.94
CA LEU A 81 6.11 17.90 2.74
C LEU A 81 6.84 17.92 4.08
N GLU A 82 8.07 18.43 4.12
CA GLU A 82 8.85 18.57 5.34
C GLU A 82 8.23 19.57 6.30
N LEU A 83 7.76 20.72 5.80
CA LEU A 83 6.98 21.67 6.57
C LEU A 83 5.69 21.03 7.10
N HIS A 84 4.98 20.28 6.25
CA HIS A 84 3.72 19.63 6.63
C HIS A 84 3.93 18.57 7.74
N ARG A 85 4.99 17.76 7.64
CA ARG A 85 5.31 16.69 8.60
C ARG A 85 5.96 17.21 9.89
N ASN A 86 6.34 18.49 9.99
CA ASN A 86 6.93 19.04 11.22
C ASN A 86 5.95 19.04 12.41
N LYS A 87 4.64 18.83 12.16
CA LYS A 87 3.64 18.63 13.21
C LYS A 87 3.72 17.20 13.75
N PRO A 88 3.84 16.99 15.09
CA PRO A 88 3.95 15.65 15.68
C PRO A 88 2.83 14.68 15.28
N LEU A 89 1.61 15.17 15.07
CA LEU A 89 0.46 14.37 14.63
C LEU A 89 0.63 13.82 13.20
N CYS A 90 1.35 14.53 12.34
CA CYS A 90 1.53 14.18 10.93
C CYS A 90 2.78 13.31 10.72
N SER A 91 3.85 13.56 11.49
CA SER A 91 5.15 12.88 11.31
C SER A 91 5.08 11.37 11.48
N SER A 92 4.25 10.86 12.40
CA SER A 92 4.14 9.43 12.72
C SER A 92 3.86 8.55 11.49
N CYS A 93 2.97 9.02 10.61
CA CYS A 93 2.58 8.31 9.40
C CYS A 93 3.43 8.75 8.20
N HIS A 94 3.69 10.05 8.05
CA HIS A 94 4.43 10.60 6.92
C HIS A 94 5.90 10.16 6.87
N ASN A 95 6.54 9.92 8.03
CA ASN A 95 7.91 9.39 8.07
C ASN A 95 8.02 7.99 7.43
N ARG A 96 6.92 7.21 7.40
CA ARG A 96 6.87 5.89 6.76
C ARG A 96 6.54 5.98 5.27
N MET A 97 5.76 7.00 4.88
CA MET A 97 5.14 7.11 3.57
C MET A 97 5.92 8.01 2.60
N ASP A 98 6.30 9.21 3.04
CA ASP A 98 6.88 10.23 2.16
C ASP A 98 8.20 9.79 1.51
N PRO A 99 9.14 9.12 2.21
CA PRO A 99 10.36 8.63 1.57
C PRO A 99 10.08 7.71 0.38
N LEU A 100 9.09 6.81 0.50
CA LEU A 100 8.70 5.88 -0.57
C LEU A 100 8.15 6.62 -1.79
N GLY A 101 7.31 7.64 -1.54
CA GLY A 101 6.74 8.47 -2.59
C GLY A 101 7.77 9.38 -3.28
N LEU A 102 8.63 10.03 -2.49
CA LEU A 102 9.67 10.92 -2.98
C LEU A 102 10.70 10.20 -3.86
N ALA A 103 10.94 8.91 -3.61
CA ALA A 103 11.78 8.07 -4.46
C ALA A 103 11.32 8.02 -5.93
N LEU A 104 10.03 8.27 -6.18
CA LEU A 104 9.40 8.24 -7.50
C LEU A 104 9.29 9.62 -8.17
N GLU A 105 9.73 10.72 -7.53
CA GLU A 105 9.46 12.07 -8.03
C GLU A 105 10.18 12.45 -9.33
N ASN A 106 11.22 11.71 -9.70
CA ASN A 106 11.79 11.80 -11.04
C ASN A 106 10.80 11.38 -12.14
N PHE A 107 9.70 10.69 -11.82
CA PHE A 107 8.61 10.47 -12.74
C PHE A 107 7.52 11.53 -12.54
N ASN A 108 7.23 12.32 -13.58
CA ASN A 108 6.12 13.27 -13.54
C ASN A 108 4.74 12.56 -13.53
N ALA A 109 3.64 13.32 -13.54
CA ALA A 109 2.28 12.77 -13.47
C ALA A 109 1.91 11.87 -14.66
N LEU A 110 2.51 12.12 -15.84
CA LEU A 110 2.37 11.28 -17.04
C LEU A 110 3.37 10.10 -17.04
N GLY A 111 4.13 9.98 -15.96
CA GLY A 111 5.16 8.99 -15.78
C GLY A 111 6.45 9.27 -16.55
N MET A 112 6.66 10.42 -17.19
CA MET A 112 7.91 10.74 -17.90
C MET A 112 9.04 11.06 -16.92
N TRP A 113 10.28 10.70 -17.26
CA TRP A 113 11.43 11.00 -16.42
C TRP A 113 11.81 12.49 -16.49
N ARG A 114 12.16 13.07 -15.34
CA ARG A 114 12.62 14.45 -15.16
C ARG A 114 13.69 14.52 -14.07
N GLU A 115 14.65 15.42 -14.25
CA GLU A 115 15.70 15.70 -13.24
C GLU A 115 15.40 16.95 -12.42
N LYS A 116 14.54 17.82 -12.95
CA LYS A 116 14.15 19.07 -12.32
C LYS A 116 12.64 19.24 -12.32
N GLU A 117 12.14 19.96 -11.33
CA GLU A 117 10.76 20.44 -11.24
C GLU A 117 10.81 21.91 -10.78
N ARG A 118 10.04 22.80 -11.42
CA ARG A 118 10.07 24.26 -11.13
C ARG A 118 11.51 24.83 -11.14
N GLY A 119 12.35 24.35 -12.06
CA GLY A 119 13.76 24.75 -12.17
C GLY A 119 14.71 24.17 -11.10
N GLN A 120 14.18 23.53 -10.06
CA GLN A 120 14.94 22.95 -8.95
C GLN A 120 15.26 21.48 -9.19
N PRO A 121 16.44 20.97 -8.77
CA PRO A 121 16.78 19.56 -8.87
C PRO A 121 15.87 18.69 -8.00
N ILE A 122 15.47 17.53 -8.52
CA ILE A 122 14.70 16.55 -7.76
C ILE A 122 15.67 15.72 -6.92
N ALA A 123 15.42 15.67 -5.61
CA ALA A 123 16.14 14.82 -4.67
C ALA A 123 15.30 13.58 -4.32
N PRO A 124 15.48 12.43 -4.98
CA PRO A 124 14.71 11.21 -4.72
C PRO A 124 15.27 10.37 -3.55
N ALA A 125 16.39 10.77 -2.96
CA ALA A 125 17.00 10.06 -1.85
C ALA A 125 16.10 10.06 -0.60
N GLY A 126 16.20 9.02 0.23
CA GLY A 126 15.37 8.87 1.41
C GLY A 126 15.89 7.82 2.38
N ARG A 127 15.20 7.74 3.53
CA ARG A 127 15.46 6.77 4.59
C ARG A 127 14.13 6.15 5.03
N LEU A 128 14.06 4.83 5.10
CA LEU A 128 12.92 4.11 5.66
C LEU A 128 12.94 4.16 7.19
N ILE A 129 11.78 3.98 7.83
CA ILE A 129 11.70 3.96 9.30
C ILE A 129 12.48 2.81 9.93
N SER A 130 12.69 1.72 9.18
CA SER A 130 13.54 0.59 9.53
C SER A 130 15.04 0.89 9.44
N GLY A 131 15.43 2.05 8.91
CA GLY A 131 16.79 2.59 8.94
C GLY A 131 17.53 2.54 7.61
N GLU A 132 17.05 1.79 6.62
CA GLU A 132 17.66 1.71 5.29
C GLU A 132 17.62 3.05 4.57
N THR A 133 18.69 3.35 3.84
CA THR A 133 18.82 4.55 3.02
C THR A 133 18.90 4.17 1.55
N PHE A 134 18.43 5.06 0.68
CA PHE A 134 18.50 4.91 -0.77
C PHE A 134 18.66 6.26 -1.45
N ASN A 135 19.26 6.26 -2.63
CA ASN A 135 19.47 7.44 -3.48
C ASN A 135 18.40 7.61 -4.56
N GLY A 136 17.44 6.68 -4.67
CA GLY A 136 16.30 6.81 -5.56
C GLY A 136 15.58 5.48 -5.80
N ILE A 137 14.65 5.47 -6.78
CA ILE A 137 13.76 4.33 -7.01
C ILE A 137 14.48 2.99 -7.30
N ARG A 138 15.65 3.02 -7.94
CA ARG A 138 16.40 1.78 -8.24
C ARG A 138 16.85 1.09 -6.96
N GLU A 139 17.49 1.83 -6.06
CA GLU A 139 17.94 1.31 -4.76
C GLU A 139 16.75 0.97 -3.86
N LEU A 140 15.67 1.77 -3.87
CA LEU A 140 14.45 1.44 -3.14
C LEU A 140 13.85 0.10 -3.59
N LYS A 141 13.76 -0.15 -4.90
CA LYS A 141 13.30 -1.45 -5.44
C LYS A 141 14.17 -2.61 -4.94
N GLN A 142 15.49 -2.40 -4.84
CA GLN A 142 16.40 -3.41 -4.32
C GLN A 142 16.14 -3.69 -2.83
N ILE A 143 16.00 -2.64 -2.02
CA ILE A 143 15.67 -2.77 -0.59
C ILE A 143 14.35 -3.53 -0.41
N LEU A 144 13.30 -3.18 -1.15
CA LEU A 144 12.02 -3.86 -1.07
C LEU A 144 12.13 -5.34 -1.46
N LYS A 145 12.90 -5.64 -2.51
CA LYS A 145 13.13 -7.02 -2.99
C LYS A 145 13.94 -7.87 -2.01
N GLU A 146 14.94 -7.30 -1.36
CA GLU A 146 15.88 -8.07 -0.53
C GLU A 146 15.46 -8.12 0.94
N LYS A 147 15.01 -6.99 1.49
CA LYS A 147 14.78 -6.83 2.93
C LYS A 147 13.31 -6.91 3.32
N HIS A 148 12.41 -6.47 2.45
CA HIS A 148 10.95 -6.48 2.70
C HIS A 148 10.20 -7.55 1.88
N ARG A 149 10.92 -8.58 1.42
CA ARG A 149 10.33 -9.64 0.58
C ARG A 149 9.22 -10.40 1.29
N ARG A 150 9.39 -10.63 2.60
CA ARG A 150 8.37 -11.33 3.41
C ARG A 150 7.10 -10.48 3.53
N ASP A 151 7.24 -9.17 3.77
CA ASP A 151 6.11 -8.23 3.82
C ASP A 151 5.35 -8.22 2.49
N PHE A 152 6.09 -8.21 1.37
CA PHE A 152 5.50 -8.33 0.04
C PHE A 152 4.75 -9.65 -0.19
N TYR A 153 5.32 -10.77 0.22
CA TYR A 153 4.64 -12.06 0.11
C TYR A 153 3.38 -12.13 0.97
N ALA A 154 3.42 -11.61 2.19
CA ALA A 154 2.25 -11.56 3.07
C ALA A 154 1.14 -10.71 2.45
N CYS A 155 1.47 -9.47 2.06
CA CYS A 155 0.52 -8.54 1.43
C CYS A 155 -0.12 -9.12 0.16
N LEU A 156 0.70 -9.69 -0.73
CA LEU A 156 0.20 -10.30 -1.97
C LEU A 156 -0.67 -11.54 -1.67
N THR A 157 -0.28 -12.35 -0.69
CA THR A 157 -1.05 -13.53 -0.27
C THR A 157 -2.41 -13.14 0.28
N GLU A 158 -2.47 -12.17 1.19
CA GLU A 158 -3.73 -11.68 1.78
C GLU A 158 -4.68 -11.11 0.71
N LYS A 159 -4.16 -10.26 -0.19
CA LYS A 159 -4.96 -9.66 -1.26
C LYS A 159 -5.50 -10.71 -2.24
N LEU A 160 -4.66 -11.67 -2.64
CA LEU A 160 -5.09 -12.72 -3.55
C LEU A 160 -6.02 -13.74 -2.88
N LEU A 161 -5.79 -14.06 -1.61
CA LEU A 161 -6.68 -14.92 -0.82
C LEU A 161 -8.05 -14.25 -0.64
N THR A 162 -8.08 -12.94 -0.33
CA THR A 162 -9.33 -12.16 -0.26
C THR A 162 -10.13 -12.26 -1.55
N TYR A 163 -9.46 -12.09 -2.70
CA TYR A 163 -10.09 -12.26 -4.01
C TYR A 163 -10.61 -13.68 -4.23
N ALA A 164 -9.79 -14.71 -3.91
CA ALA A 164 -10.14 -16.11 -4.13
C ALA A 164 -11.31 -16.59 -3.25
N LEU A 165 -11.43 -16.07 -2.03
CA LEU A 165 -12.48 -16.45 -1.08
C LEU A 165 -13.75 -15.60 -1.21
N GLY A 166 -13.68 -14.43 -1.87
CA GLY A 166 -14.78 -13.47 -1.95
C GLY A 166 -15.12 -12.81 -0.61
N ARG A 167 -14.22 -12.87 0.37
CA ARG A 167 -14.32 -12.26 1.70
C ARG A 167 -12.95 -11.79 2.19
N GLY A 168 -12.91 -10.88 3.15
CA GLY A 168 -11.66 -10.51 3.81
C GLY A 168 -11.02 -11.68 4.56
N VAL A 169 -9.70 -11.60 4.74
CA VAL A 169 -8.93 -12.50 5.61
C VAL A 169 -9.37 -12.30 7.07
N GLU A 170 -9.62 -13.38 7.77
CA GLU A 170 -10.02 -13.40 9.18
C GLU A 170 -8.89 -13.93 10.08
N HIS A 171 -9.05 -13.81 11.40
CA HIS A 171 -8.06 -14.28 12.38
C HIS A 171 -7.71 -15.78 12.24
N ASN A 172 -8.63 -16.59 11.75
CA ASN A 172 -8.44 -18.02 11.51
C ASN A 172 -7.65 -18.33 10.22
N ASP A 173 -7.46 -17.35 9.34
CA ASP A 173 -6.71 -17.50 8.09
C ASP A 173 -5.21 -17.18 8.27
N VAL A 174 -4.80 -16.63 9.42
CA VAL A 174 -3.40 -16.21 9.69
C VAL A 174 -2.42 -17.35 9.45
N GLU A 175 -2.70 -18.55 9.97
CA GLU A 175 -1.83 -19.73 9.76
C GLU A 175 -1.77 -20.14 8.28
N THR A 176 -2.86 -19.95 7.53
CA THR A 176 -2.88 -20.21 6.09
C THR A 176 -1.97 -19.24 5.35
N VAL A 177 -2.04 -17.95 5.68
CA VAL A 177 -1.17 -16.91 5.10
C VAL A 177 0.30 -17.22 5.41
N ASP A 178 0.64 -17.50 6.67
CA ASP A 178 2.01 -17.80 7.08
C ASP A 178 2.59 -19.00 6.33
N ARG A 179 1.82 -20.09 6.21
CA ARG A 179 2.25 -21.28 5.45
C ARG A 179 2.52 -20.98 3.97
N ILE A 180 1.69 -20.16 3.34
CA ILE A 180 1.86 -19.77 1.94
C ILE A 180 3.10 -18.88 1.78
N VAL A 181 3.32 -17.94 2.70
CA VAL A 181 4.52 -17.08 2.73
C VAL A 181 5.79 -17.90 2.91
N GLU A 182 5.78 -18.90 3.79
CA GLU A 182 6.90 -19.83 3.96
C GLU A 182 7.17 -20.64 2.68
N ARG A 183 6.12 -21.14 2.03
CA ARG A 183 6.23 -21.85 0.75
C ARG A 183 6.84 -20.95 -0.32
N LEU A 184 6.39 -19.70 -0.42
CA LEU A 184 6.97 -18.71 -1.34
C LEU A 184 8.46 -18.48 -1.06
N GLY A 185 8.86 -18.43 0.21
CA GLY A 185 10.27 -18.35 0.58
C GLY A 185 11.10 -19.54 0.10
N LYS A 186 10.56 -20.76 0.17
CA LYS A 186 11.23 -22.01 -0.28
C LYS A 186 11.26 -22.16 -1.80
N GLU A 187 10.26 -21.61 -2.49
CA GLU A 187 10.11 -21.73 -3.95
C GLU A 187 10.53 -20.45 -4.70
N ASP A 188 11.43 -19.65 -4.13
CA ASP A 188 12.00 -18.44 -4.74
C ASP A 188 10.95 -17.44 -5.26
N GLY A 189 9.83 -17.30 -4.55
CA GLY A 189 8.77 -16.35 -4.87
C GLY A 189 7.97 -16.65 -6.13
N ARG A 190 8.02 -17.90 -6.63
CA ARG A 190 7.24 -18.29 -7.82
C ARG A 190 5.75 -18.04 -7.62
N PHE A 191 5.13 -17.34 -8.58
CA PHE A 191 3.69 -17.08 -8.52
C PHE A 191 2.85 -18.37 -8.51
N SER A 192 3.32 -19.45 -9.14
CA SER A 192 2.68 -20.77 -9.08
C SER A 192 2.61 -21.32 -7.65
N ALA A 193 3.62 -21.08 -6.82
CA ALA A 193 3.66 -21.52 -5.43
C ALA A 193 2.60 -20.80 -4.59
N LEU A 194 2.41 -19.49 -4.82
CA LEU A 194 1.33 -18.72 -4.22
C LEU A 194 -0.03 -19.28 -4.62
N LEU A 195 -0.26 -19.44 -5.93
CA LEU A 195 -1.55 -19.90 -6.45
C LEU A 195 -1.92 -21.29 -5.92
N MET A 196 -0.98 -22.24 -6.00
CA MET A 196 -1.18 -23.58 -5.46
C MET A 196 -1.34 -23.56 -3.93
N GLY A 197 -0.59 -22.71 -3.23
CA GLY A 197 -0.75 -22.50 -1.79
C GLY A 197 -2.17 -22.08 -1.40
N ILE A 198 -2.80 -21.21 -2.19
CA ILE A 198 -4.20 -20.81 -2.01
C ILE A 198 -5.16 -21.95 -2.35
N VAL A 199 -5.02 -22.58 -3.53
CA VAL A 199 -5.93 -23.64 -4.00
C VAL A 199 -5.90 -24.88 -3.10
N GLU A 200 -4.76 -25.17 -2.48
CA GLU A 200 -4.58 -26.28 -1.54
C GLU A 200 -4.93 -25.92 -0.09
N SER A 201 -5.31 -24.67 0.18
CA SER A 201 -5.61 -24.20 1.53
C SER A 201 -6.98 -24.65 2.03
N ALA A 202 -7.10 -24.83 3.35
CA ALA A 202 -8.36 -25.19 3.98
C ALA A 202 -9.46 -24.13 3.75
N PRO A 203 -9.20 -22.81 3.86
CA PRO A 203 -10.21 -21.79 3.57
C PRO A 203 -10.78 -21.85 2.15
N PHE A 204 -9.98 -22.28 1.17
CA PHE A 204 -10.41 -22.40 -0.23
C PHE A 204 -11.18 -23.71 -0.48
N GLN A 205 -10.68 -24.84 0.04
CA GLN A 205 -11.25 -26.16 -0.25
C GLN A 205 -12.44 -26.54 0.62
N LYS A 206 -12.60 -25.90 1.79
CA LYS A 206 -13.59 -26.30 2.79
C LYS A 206 -14.50 -25.15 3.13
N ARG A 207 -15.81 -25.43 3.13
CA ARG A 207 -16.81 -24.54 3.72
C ARG A 207 -16.97 -24.89 5.19
N ARG A 208 -16.94 -23.88 6.07
CA ARG A 208 -17.35 -24.07 7.45
C ARG A 208 -18.84 -24.38 7.46
N ASN A 209 -19.22 -25.56 7.93
CA ASN A 209 -20.60 -25.84 8.26
C ASN A 209 -20.97 -24.89 9.40
N ALA A 210 -21.88 -23.94 9.14
CA ALA A 210 -22.57 -23.27 10.22
C ALA A 210 -23.35 -24.37 10.93
N ALA A 211 -22.89 -24.78 12.11
CA ALA A 211 -23.74 -25.56 12.99
C ALA A 211 -25.04 -24.76 13.12
N THR A 212 -26.13 -25.33 12.62
CA THR A 212 -27.47 -24.89 12.99
C THR A 212 -27.48 -24.91 14.50
N VAL A 213 -27.37 -23.74 15.13
CA VAL A 213 -27.82 -23.59 16.50
C VAL A 213 -29.32 -23.78 16.40
N THR A 214 -29.77 -25.03 16.50
CA THR A 214 -31.14 -25.35 16.81
C THR A 214 -31.38 -24.73 18.17
N THR A 215 -31.92 -23.51 18.18
CA THR A 215 -32.56 -22.95 19.36
C THR A 215 -33.81 -23.78 19.60
N ASP A 216 -33.63 -24.97 20.18
CA ASP A 216 -34.70 -25.69 20.85
C ASP A 216 -34.96 -24.94 22.17
N THR A 217 -35.60 -23.79 22.05
CA THR A 217 -36.20 -23.11 23.19
C THR A 217 -37.65 -23.56 23.21
N PRO A 218 -38.10 -24.37 24.20
CA PRO A 218 -39.51 -24.67 24.33
C PRO A 218 -40.25 -23.35 24.58
N ASN A 219 -41.24 -23.09 23.74
CA ASN A 219 -42.16 -21.97 23.81
C ASN A 219 -42.78 -21.87 25.20
N ARG A 220 -42.22 -21.02 26.07
CA ARG A 220 -42.92 -20.45 27.22
C ARG A 220 -43.12 -18.96 26.92
N SER A 221 -44.36 -18.63 26.60
CA SER A 221 -44.90 -17.28 26.54
C SER A 221 -44.41 -16.42 27.71
N VAL A 222 -43.68 -15.36 27.40
CA VAL A 222 -43.47 -14.23 28.31
C VAL A 222 -43.85 -12.94 27.59
N GLU A 223 -45.12 -12.86 27.18
CA GLU A 223 -45.81 -11.58 27.27
C GLU A 223 -45.97 -11.28 28.76
N SER A 224 -45.24 -10.28 29.29
CA SER A 224 -45.52 -9.48 30.52
C SER A 224 -44.34 -9.20 31.47
N ALA A 225 -43.14 -8.83 30.99
CA ALA A 225 -42.08 -8.36 31.91
C ALA A 225 -41.26 -7.13 31.45
N VAL A 226 -41.81 -6.29 30.56
CA VAL A 226 -41.18 -4.99 30.19
C VAL A 226 -42.07 -3.78 30.55
N GLN A 227 -43.29 -3.99 31.05
CA GLN A 227 -44.22 -2.91 31.47
C GLN A 227 -44.29 -2.67 32.99
N ALA A 228 -43.30 -3.14 33.77
CA ALA A 228 -43.30 -2.97 35.23
C ALA A 228 -41.98 -2.40 35.79
N ARG A 229 -41.43 -1.37 35.13
CA ARG A 229 -40.30 -0.59 35.68
C ARG A 229 -40.33 0.90 35.31
N LEU A 230 -41.52 1.47 35.21
CA LEU A 230 -41.74 2.92 35.00
C LEU A 230 -42.81 3.53 35.93
N LYS A 231 -43.10 2.88 37.07
CA LYS A 231 -43.81 3.50 38.21
C LYS A 231 -43.27 2.97 39.52
N GLN A 232 -42.14 3.51 39.95
CA GLN A 232 -41.78 3.86 41.33
C GLN A 232 -40.53 4.74 41.28
#